data_AF-A0A2E7UW86-F1
#
_entry.id   AF-A0A2E7UW86-F1
#
_cell.length_a   1.000
_cell.length_b   1.000
_cell.length_c   1.000
_cell.angle_alpha   90.00
_cell.angle_beta   90.00
_cell.angle_gamma   90.00
#
_symmetry.space_group_name_H-M   'P 1'
#
loop_
_entity.id
_entity.type
_entity.pdbx_description
1 polymer ?
#
loop_
_entity_poly.entity_id
_entity_poly.type
_entity_poly.pdbx_seq_one_letter_code
_entity_poly.pdbx_strand_id
1 'polypeptide(L)'
;MSTPRAALGLPEPDAGIPFVLLGTPGEGGQQVVVAGLIHGVDGLRGVEGVQLPLDEASKVFARALEHSGLGEVPVHIALGFALRAIGSRPVPASWEAAWSSLSEGIRNTAQLTNPLQALPEVFEQAALDEPSALLHPEGPAMFGLSADLAEDLVPQLLDAVSGSDHQEMEPRALIAALITQAADESLTSSTRTAWSLALDVLAYRAHHAGDAGLARSARHTSLAIRSGYYGSEVPFVRIWLERALRTLVESARAVSGPGPVGPRIAAARAALDVEPGEA
;
A
#
# COMPACT_ATOMS: atom_id res chain seq x y z
N MET A 1 28.54 0.27 23.01
CA MET A 1 27.07 0.08 22.97
C MET A 1 26.62 0.27 21.54
N SER A 2 25.78 -0.63 21.03
CA SER A 2 25.24 -0.51 19.68
C SER A 2 24.19 0.59 19.60
N THR A 3 24.27 1.44 18.59
CA THR A 3 23.22 2.41 18.28
C THR A 3 21.98 1.71 17.74
N PRO A 4 20.77 2.03 18.25
CA PRO A 4 19.52 1.59 17.65
C PRO A 4 19.41 2.06 16.20
N ARG A 5 18.80 1.23 15.35
CA ARG A 5 18.64 1.46 13.90
C ARG A 5 17.20 1.14 13.50
N ALA A 6 16.65 1.79 12.48
CA ALA A 6 15.31 1.46 12.00
C ALA A 6 15.25 1.46 10.47
N ALA A 7 14.36 0.66 9.92
CA ALA A 7 13.96 0.68 8.53
C ALA A 7 12.44 0.65 8.44
N LEU A 8 11.92 1.42 7.49
CA LEU A 8 10.51 1.44 7.14
C LEU A 8 10.35 1.04 5.68
N GLY A 9 9.27 0.32 5.42
CA GLY A 9 8.85 -0.22 4.15
C GLY A 9 8.11 0.80 3.31
N LEU A 10 7.77 0.39 2.09
CA LEU A 10 6.78 1.06 1.26
C LEU A 10 5.40 0.53 1.63
N PRO A 11 4.32 1.31 1.42
CA PRO A 11 2.96 0.84 1.64
C PRO A 11 2.62 -0.41 0.84
N GLU A 12 2.08 -1.42 1.52
CA GLU A 12 1.47 -2.60 0.91
C GLU A 12 0.01 -2.33 0.49
N PRO A 13 -0.63 -3.23 -0.30
CA PRO A 13 -2.01 -3.03 -0.76
C PRO A 13 -3.07 -2.87 0.33
N ASP A 14 -2.81 -3.36 1.54
CA ASP A 14 -3.68 -3.16 2.70
C ASP A 14 -3.31 -1.91 3.51
N ALA A 15 -2.42 -1.06 3.00
CA ALA A 15 -1.78 0.07 3.70
C ALA A 15 -0.88 -0.34 4.88
N GLY A 16 -0.53 -1.62 5.00
CA GLY A 16 0.52 -2.09 5.89
C GLY A 16 1.87 -1.47 5.52
N ILE A 17 2.62 -1.04 6.52
CA ILE A 17 3.98 -0.51 6.34
C ILE A 17 4.93 -1.51 7.01
N PRO A 18 5.65 -2.33 6.24
CA PRO A 18 6.69 -3.19 6.79
C PRO A 18 7.72 -2.39 7.55
N PHE A 19 8.22 -2.92 8.65
CA PHE A 19 9.28 -2.27 9.40
C PHE A 19 10.25 -3.27 9.99
N VAL A 20 11.46 -2.77 10.22
CA VAL A 20 12.49 -3.46 10.98
C VAL A 20 13.18 -2.44 11.90
N LEU A 21 12.98 -2.49 13.20
CA LEU A 21 13.39 -1.45 14.17
C LEU A 21 14.77 -1.68 14.85
N LEU A 22 15.66 -2.55 14.33
CA LEU A 22 16.66 -3.26 15.17
C LEU A 22 17.51 -2.47 16.19
N GLY A 23 17.86 -3.19 17.25
CA GLY A 23 19.16 -3.09 17.89
C GLY A 23 19.12 -2.39 19.24
N THR A 24 18.06 -2.61 20.01
CA THR A 24 18.05 -2.15 21.39
C THR A 24 18.96 -3.05 22.22
N PRO A 25 19.71 -2.51 23.21
CA PRO A 25 20.56 -3.33 24.05
C PRO A 25 19.74 -4.44 24.74
N GLY A 26 20.10 -5.69 24.49
CA GLY A 26 19.59 -6.85 25.23
C GLY A 26 20.51 -7.21 26.40
N GLU A 27 20.10 -8.19 27.19
CA GLU A 27 20.95 -8.74 28.25
C GLU A 27 22.13 -9.52 27.65
N GLY A 28 23.24 -9.64 28.39
CA GLY A 28 24.36 -10.51 28.02
C GLY A 28 25.09 -10.16 26.72
N GLY A 29 25.01 -8.90 26.25
CA GLY A 29 25.66 -8.46 25.01
C GLY A 29 24.88 -8.81 23.73
N GLN A 30 23.63 -9.26 23.87
CA GLN A 30 22.70 -9.49 22.76
C GLN A 30 22.02 -8.18 22.34
N GLN A 31 21.38 -8.20 21.17
CA GLN A 31 20.48 -7.16 20.68
C GLN A 31 19.08 -7.71 20.50
N VAL A 32 18.07 -6.91 20.84
CA VAL A 32 16.67 -7.23 20.49
C VAL A 32 16.39 -6.73 19.08
N VAL A 33 15.90 -7.65 18.25
CA VAL A 33 15.48 -7.43 16.87
C VAL A 33 13.96 -7.55 16.83
N VAL A 34 13.27 -6.52 16.34
CA VAL A 34 11.82 -6.57 16.15
C VAL A 34 11.46 -6.14 14.74
N ALA A 35 10.59 -6.94 14.11
CA ALA A 35 10.06 -6.70 12.78
C ALA A 35 8.55 -6.96 12.76
N GLY A 36 7.84 -6.33 11.83
CA GLY A 36 6.39 -6.48 11.68
C GLY A 36 5.81 -5.43 10.73
N LEU A 37 4.52 -5.13 10.90
CA LEU A 37 3.79 -4.13 10.12
C LEU A 37 3.22 -3.02 11.02
N ILE A 38 3.37 -1.76 10.59
CA ILE A 38 2.62 -0.63 11.13
C ILE A 38 1.35 -0.47 10.28
N HIS A 39 0.19 -0.43 10.93
CA HIS A 39 -1.10 -0.30 10.27
C HIS A 39 -2.01 0.71 11.00
N GLY A 40 -2.59 1.67 10.29
CA GLY A 40 -3.36 2.75 10.92
C GLY A 40 -4.63 2.29 11.65
N VAL A 41 -5.16 1.10 11.34
CA VAL A 41 -6.39 0.55 11.95
C VAL A 41 -6.12 -0.52 13.01
N ASP A 42 -5.04 -1.30 12.85
CA ASP A 42 -4.75 -2.42 13.75
C ASP A 42 -3.57 -2.14 14.68
N GLY A 43 -2.92 -0.99 14.54
CA GLY A 43 -1.71 -0.66 15.26
C GLY A 43 -0.52 -1.44 14.72
N LEU A 44 -0.05 -2.43 15.48
CA LEU A 44 1.10 -3.24 15.11
C LEU A 44 0.66 -4.68 14.84
N ARG A 45 0.96 -5.19 13.64
CA ARG A 45 0.59 -6.53 13.18
C ARG A 45 1.82 -7.40 12.93
N GLY A 46 1.66 -8.70 13.18
CA GLY A 46 2.69 -9.71 12.86
C GLY A 46 4.04 -9.40 13.50
N VAL A 47 4.05 -8.82 14.70
CA VAL A 47 5.28 -8.36 15.34
C VAL A 47 6.00 -9.54 15.97
N GLU A 48 7.16 -9.85 15.42
CA GLU A 48 8.06 -10.89 15.92
C GLU A 48 9.34 -10.27 16.48
N GLY A 49 9.88 -10.91 17.52
CA GLY A 49 11.05 -10.45 18.24
C GLY A 49 12.05 -11.58 18.46
N VAL A 50 13.33 -11.32 18.25
CA VAL A 50 14.42 -12.28 18.53
C VAL A 50 15.60 -11.57 19.19
N GLN A 51 16.27 -12.25 20.11
CA GLN A 51 17.55 -11.78 20.67
C GLN A 51 18.70 -12.43 19.90
N LEU A 52 19.60 -11.61 19.37
CA LEU A 52 20.72 -12.07 18.55
C LEU A 52 22.04 -11.42 18.99
N PRO A 53 23.19 -12.08 18.77
CA PRO A 53 24.48 -11.43 18.88
C PRO A 53 24.59 -10.21 17.95
N LEU A 54 25.41 -9.23 18.32
CA LEU A 54 25.54 -7.96 17.58
C LEU A 54 25.88 -8.15 16.09
N ASP A 55 26.74 -9.11 15.76
CA ASP A 55 27.15 -9.37 14.38
C ASP A 55 26.02 -10.02 13.57
N GLU A 56 25.22 -10.90 14.19
CA GLU A 56 24.05 -11.51 13.55
C GLU A 56 22.93 -10.49 13.34
N ALA A 57 22.61 -9.68 14.34
CA ALA A 57 21.64 -8.60 14.21
C ALA A 57 22.06 -7.57 13.14
N SER A 58 23.36 -7.28 13.02
CA SER A 58 23.89 -6.43 11.95
C SER A 58 23.68 -7.03 10.56
N LYS A 59 23.86 -8.35 10.40
CA LYS A 59 23.58 -9.07 9.14
C LYS A 59 22.10 -9.03 8.78
N VAL A 60 21.20 -9.17 9.76
CA VAL A 60 19.75 -9.03 9.53
C VAL A 60 19.41 -7.65 8.98
N PHE A 61 19.98 -6.58 9.57
CA PHE A 61 19.76 -5.21 9.07
C PHE A 61 20.27 -5.02 7.65
N ALA A 62 21.50 -5.47 7.37
CA ALA A 62 22.10 -5.35 6.05
C ALA A 62 21.24 -6.04 4.99
N ARG A 63 20.80 -7.28 5.27
CA ARG A 63 19.92 -8.04 4.38
C ARG A 63 18.54 -7.40 4.20
N ALA A 64 17.97 -6.82 5.26
CA ALA A 64 16.70 -6.11 5.16
C ALA A 64 16.81 -4.88 4.24
N LEU A 65 17.93 -4.16 4.29
CA LEU A 65 18.19 -2.98 3.45
C LEU A 65 18.56 -3.32 1.99
N GLU A 66 18.86 -4.59 1.68
CA GLU A 66 18.98 -5.05 0.29
C GLU A 66 17.61 -5.11 -0.41
N HIS A 67 16.51 -5.19 0.35
CA HIS A 67 15.16 -5.18 -0.21
C HIS A 67 14.76 -3.77 -0.65
N SER A 68 14.47 -3.57 -1.94
CA SER A 68 14.14 -2.26 -2.52
C SER A 68 12.97 -1.54 -1.85
N GLY A 69 12.04 -2.30 -1.26
CA GLY A 69 10.91 -1.77 -0.51
C GLY A 69 11.25 -1.21 0.87
N LEU A 70 12.38 -1.56 1.48
CA LEU A 70 12.78 -1.10 2.82
C LEU A 70 13.85 -0.01 2.71
N GLY A 71 13.78 1.00 3.58
CA GLY A 71 14.79 2.06 3.65
C GLY A 71 15.12 2.42 5.08
N GLU A 72 16.38 2.73 5.34
CA GLU A 72 16.86 3.15 6.66
C GLU A 72 16.25 4.50 7.05
N VAL A 73 15.79 4.60 8.29
CA VAL A 73 15.24 5.82 8.89
C VAL A 73 15.76 5.97 10.32
N PRO A 74 15.78 7.19 10.89
CA PRO A 74 16.09 7.36 12.30
C PRO A 74 15.08 6.60 13.18
N VAL A 75 15.57 5.94 14.24
CA VAL A 75 14.72 5.13 15.13
C VAL A 75 13.55 5.89 15.71
N HIS A 76 13.76 7.13 16.17
CA HIS A 76 12.70 7.93 16.76
C HIS A 76 11.58 8.27 15.76
N ILE A 77 11.86 8.30 14.46
CA ILE A 77 10.86 8.50 13.40
C ILE A 77 10.00 7.25 13.25
N ALA A 78 10.62 6.08 13.11
CA ALA A 78 9.89 4.82 13.01
C ALA A 78 9.03 4.54 14.25
N LEU A 79 9.57 4.83 15.44
CA LEU A 79 8.82 4.79 16.70
C LEU A 79 7.68 5.81 16.72
N GLY A 80 7.89 7.04 16.24
CA GLY A 80 6.84 8.06 16.16
C GLY A 80 5.65 7.60 15.30
N PHE A 81 5.91 6.97 14.16
CA PHE A 81 4.86 6.37 13.33
C PHE A 81 4.19 5.17 14.01
N ALA A 82 4.96 4.30 14.66
CA ALA A 82 4.40 3.18 15.42
C ALA A 82 3.49 3.65 16.56
N LEU A 83 3.88 4.68 17.32
CA LEU A 83 3.07 5.26 18.40
C LEU A 83 1.76 5.85 17.87
N ARG A 84 1.80 6.55 16.72
CA ARG A 84 0.59 7.05 16.03
C ARG A 84 -0.35 5.91 15.62
N ALA A 85 0.20 4.79 15.16
CA ALA A 85 -0.58 3.62 14.78
C ALA A 85 -1.18 2.88 15.99
N ILE A 86 -0.40 2.71 17.06
CA ILE A 86 -0.86 2.06 18.30
C ILE A 86 -2.03 2.86 18.87
N GLY A 87 -1.87 4.17 19.07
CA GLY A 87 -2.88 4.97 19.77
C GLY A 87 -3.19 4.37 21.14
N SER A 88 -4.42 3.89 21.34
CA SER A 88 -4.88 3.21 22.57
C SER A 88 -5.00 1.69 22.43
N ARG A 89 -4.45 1.09 21.38
CA ARG A 89 -4.57 -0.35 21.08
C ARG A 89 -3.57 -1.18 21.89
N PRO A 90 -3.83 -2.49 22.04
CA PRO A 90 -2.87 -3.41 22.64
C PRO A 90 -1.52 -3.39 21.90
N VAL A 91 -0.44 -3.50 22.67
CA VAL A 91 0.92 -3.51 22.14
C VAL A 91 1.45 -4.94 22.18
N PRO A 92 2.05 -5.46 21.09
CA PRO A 92 2.66 -6.79 21.10
C PRO A 92 3.85 -6.86 22.07
N ALA A 93 3.97 -7.97 22.82
CA ALA A 93 5.00 -8.15 23.85
C ALA A 93 6.44 -7.94 23.33
N SER A 94 6.72 -8.40 22.10
CA SER A 94 8.01 -8.18 21.44
C SER A 94 8.33 -6.71 21.25
N TRP A 95 7.34 -5.89 20.89
CA TRP A 95 7.50 -4.43 20.82
C TRP A 95 7.73 -3.85 22.22
N GLU A 96 6.96 -4.28 23.23
CA GLU A 96 7.10 -3.76 24.60
C GLU A 96 8.50 -4.00 25.17
N ALA A 97 9.07 -5.17 24.91
CA ALA A 97 10.45 -5.50 25.27
C ALA A 97 11.46 -4.58 24.54
N ALA A 98 11.27 -4.35 23.24
CA ALA A 98 12.11 -3.42 22.47
C ALA A 98 12.02 -1.99 23.00
N TRP A 99 10.81 -1.50 23.27
CA TRP A 99 10.60 -0.16 23.80
C TRP A 99 11.21 0.04 25.18
N SER A 100 11.07 -0.95 26.05
CA SER A 100 11.58 -0.90 27.42
C SER A 100 13.11 -0.88 27.47
N SER A 101 13.77 -1.53 26.49
CA SER A 101 15.24 -1.57 26.36
C SER A 101 15.86 -0.32 25.72
N LEU A 102 15.06 0.59 25.17
CA LEU A 102 15.56 1.89 24.70
C LEU A 102 15.91 2.81 25.88
N SER A 103 16.84 3.75 25.65
CA SER A 103 17.10 4.81 26.62
C SER A 103 15.90 5.76 26.71
N GLU A 104 15.75 6.41 27.86
CA GLU A 104 14.70 7.40 28.08
C GLU A 104 14.76 8.55 27.05
N GLY A 105 15.97 9.00 26.70
CA GLY A 105 16.16 10.03 25.67
C GLY A 105 15.59 9.66 24.30
N ILE A 106 15.76 8.41 23.85
CA ILE A 106 15.21 7.96 22.57
C ILE A 106 13.68 7.88 22.63
N ARG A 107 13.13 7.34 23.72
CA ARG A 107 11.67 7.26 23.93
C ARG A 107 11.03 8.66 23.95
N ASN A 108 11.61 9.59 24.71
CA ASN A 108 11.13 10.97 24.79
C ASN A 108 11.22 11.66 23.43
N THR A 109 12.33 11.45 22.69
CA THR A 109 12.48 11.99 21.33
C THR A 109 11.39 11.44 20.40
N ALA A 110 11.11 10.13 20.44
CA ALA A 110 10.07 9.53 19.60
C ALA A 110 8.66 10.07 19.90
N GLN A 111 8.36 10.38 21.15
CA GLN A 111 7.07 10.95 21.56
C GLN A 111 6.92 12.43 21.16
N LEU A 112 8.01 13.20 21.22
CA LEU A 112 8.00 14.64 20.95
C LEU A 112 8.20 14.96 19.46
N THR A 113 8.85 14.08 18.71
CA THR A 113 9.15 14.34 17.29
C THR A 113 7.87 14.22 16.47
N ASN A 114 7.58 15.24 15.66
CA ASN A 114 6.64 15.13 14.56
C ASN A 114 7.41 14.74 13.29
N PRO A 115 7.34 13.47 12.80
CA PRO A 115 8.06 13.04 11.60
C PRO A 115 7.71 13.86 10.35
N LEU A 116 6.56 14.52 10.34
CA LEU A 116 6.03 15.23 9.18
C LEU A 116 6.24 16.75 9.25
N GLN A 117 7.01 17.25 10.22
CA GLN A 117 7.16 18.70 10.47
C GLN A 117 7.71 19.47 9.26
N ALA A 118 8.51 18.83 8.41
CA ALA A 118 9.09 19.43 7.20
C ALA A 118 8.20 19.30 5.96
N LEU A 119 7.00 18.73 6.09
CA LEU A 119 6.08 18.45 5.00
C LEU A 119 4.84 19.35 5.08
N PRO A 120 4.12 19.54 3.95
CA PRO A 120 2.87 20.31 3.95
C PRO A 120 1.88 19.85 5.02
N GLU A 121 1.28 20.81 5.73
CA GLU A 121 0.22 20.55 6.73
C GLU A 121 -1.17 20.91 6.20
N VAL A 122 -1.23 21.79 5.20
CA VAL A 122 -2.46 22.27 4.60
C VAL A 122 -2.65 21.60 3.24
N PHE A 123 -3.86 21.11 3.01
CA PHE A 123 -4.24 20.51 1.73
C PHE A 123 -4.36 21.57 0.63
N GLU A 124 -3.79 21.27 -0.53
CA GLU A 124 -3.92 22.05 -1.77
C GLU A 124 -4.48 21.12 -2.85
N GLN A 125 -5.66 21.45 -3.40
CA GLN A 125 -6.33 20.63 -4.43
C GLN A 125 -5.47 20.46 -5.68
N ALA A 126 -4.82 21.52 -6.14
CA ALA A 126 -4.00 21.51 -7.34
C ALA A 126 -2.85 20.47 -7.27
N ALA A 127 -2.40 20.10 -6.07
CA ALA A 127 -1.36 19.08 -5.89
C ALA A 127 -1.86 17.64 -6.18
N LEU A 128 -3.17 17.40 -6.24
CA LEU A 128 -3.73 16.11 -6.68
C LEU A 128 -3.85 16.03 -8.22
N ASP A 129 -3.95 17.16 -8.89
CA ASP A 129 -4.14 17.24 -10.34
C ASP A 129 -2.81 17.12 -11.11
N GLU A 130 -1.67 17.27 -10.42
CA GLU A 130 -0.34 17.09 -10.98
C GLU A 130 -0.04 15.60 -11.23
N PRO A 131 0.41 15.22 -12.46
CA PRO A 131 0.87 13.85 -12.72
C PRO A 131 1.98 13.47 -11.75
N SER A 132 1.79 12.38 -11.00
CA SER A 132 2.73 11.99 -9.94
C SER A 132 3.22 10.56 -10.08
N ALA A 133 4.44 10.32 -9.58
CA ALA A 133 5.04 8.99 -9.51
C ALA A 133 4.22 8.01 -8.66
N LEU A 134 3.39 8.52 -7.73
CA LEU A 134 2.45 7.73 -6.94
C LEU A 134 1.42 6.99 -7.81
N LEU A 135 1.09 7.56 -8.97
CA LEU A 135 0.14 7.00 -9.92
C LEU A 135 0.81 6.11 -10.96
N HIS A 136 2.13 5.94 -10.95
CA HIS A 136 2.81 5.06 -11.91
C HIS A 136 2.50 3.58 -11.60
N PRO A 137 2.34 2.68 -12.59
CA PRO A 137 2.12 1.24 -12.32
C PRO A 137 3.26 0.60 -11.53
N GLU A 138 4.48 1.07 -11.75
CA GLU A 138 5.69 0.70 -10.98
C GLU A 138 5.93 1.63 -9.79
N GLY A 139 4.89 2.39 -9.40
CA GLY A 139 4.95 3.35 -8.32
C GLY A 139 5.17 2.68 -6.97
N PRO A 140 5.61 3.46 -5.96
CA PRO A 140 6.02 2.94 -4.66
C PRO A 140 4.84 2.59 -3.73
N ALA A 141 3.61 2.77 -4.17
CA ALA A 141 2.42 2.39 -3.42
C ALA A 141 1.33 1.92 -4.38
N MET A 142 0.54 0.95 -3.93
CA MET A 142 -0.52 0.32 -4.70
C MET A 142 -1.75 0.23 -3.81
N PHE A 143 -2.86 0.87 -4.19
CA PHE A 143 -4.10 0.79 -3.42
C PHE A 143 -4.81 -0.53 -3.73
N GLY A 144 -5.04 -1.36 -2.70
CA GLY A 144 -5.75 -2.63 -2.83
C GLY A 144 -7.27 -2.44 -2.93
N LEU A 145 -7.91 -3.26 -3.78
CA LEU A 145 -9.35 -3.44 -3.82
C LEU A 145 -9.74 -4.55 -2.82
N SER A 146 -10.75 -4.33 -1.98
CA SER A 146 -11.24 -5.36 -1.06
C SER A 146 -11.94 -6.49 -1.84
N ALA A 147 -11.85 -7.72 -1.30
CA ALA A 147 -12.49 -8.88 -1.92
C ALA A 147 -14.01 -8.69 -2.05
N ASP A 148 -14.66 -8.20 -0.99
CA ASP A 148 -16.11 -7.95 -0.98
C ASP A 148 -16.55 -7.01 -2.11
N LEU A 149 -15.83 -5.88 -2.31
CA LEU A 149 -16.13 -4.97 -3.41
C LEU A 149 -15.86 -5.62 -4.77
N ALA A 150 -14.81 -6.43 -4.89
CA ALA A 150 -14.50 -7.12 -6.14
C ALA A 150 -15.58 -8.15 -6.51
N GLU A 151 -16.08 -8.92 -5.54
CA GLU A 151 -17.13 -9.93 -5.74
C GLU A 151 -18.43 -9.31 -6.23
N ASP A 152 -18.80 -8.13 -5.72
CA ASP A 152 -20.02 -7.43 -6.12
C ASP A 152 -19.88 -6.72 -7.47
N LEU A 153 -18.74 -6.09 -7.73
CA LEU A 153 -18.56 -5.19 -8.89
C LEU A 153 -18.15 -5.92 -10.17
N VAL A 154 -17.30 -6.96 -10.07
CA VAL A 154 -16.78 -7.65 -11.26
C VAL A 154 -17.90 -8.24 -12.14
N PRO A 155 -18.94 -8.92 -11.60
CA PRO A 155 -20.06 -9.40 -12.41
C PRO A 155 -20.79 -8.27 -13.14
N GLN A 156 -21.10 -7.17 -12.44
CA GLN A 156 -21.79 -6.02 -13.03
C GLN A 156 -20.98 -5.37 -14.15
N LEU A 157 -19.66 -5.27 -13.97
CA LEU A 157 -18.75 -4.79 -15.01
C LEU A 157 -18.67 -5.73 -16.21
N LEU A 158 -18.69 -7.05 -15.98
CA LEU A 158 -18.72 -8.02 -17.08
C LEU A 158 -19.99 -7.88 -17.91
N ASP A 159 -21.15 -7.75 -17.26
CA ASP A 159 -22.46 -7.54 -17.92
C ASP A 159 -22.51 -6.23 -18.71
N ALA A 160 -21.99 -5.14 -18.11
CA ALA A 160 -21.88 -3.85 -18.76
C ALA A 160 -21.01 -3.92 -20.03
N VAL A 161 -19.86 -4.62 -19.97
CA VAL A 161 -18.94 -4.73 -21.11
C VAL A 161 -19.45 -5.71 -22.17
N SER A 162 -20.27 -6.72 -21.83
CA SER A 162 -20.91 -7.61 -22.80
C SER A 162 -22.13 -7.00 -23.50
N GLY A 163 -22.69 -5.91 -22.96
CA GLY A 163 -23.83 -5.21 -23.56
C GLY A 163 -25.15 -5.96 -23.41
N SER A 164 -25.24 -6.90 -22.47
CA SER A 164 -26.45 -7.63 -22.13
C SER A 164 -27.34 -6.77 -21.21
N ASP A 165 -28.57 -6.47 -21.63
CA ASP A 165 -29.67 -5.95 -20.78
C ASP A 165 -29.55 -4.56 -20.11
N HIS A 166 -29.01 -3.55 -20.79
CA HIS A 166 -29.02 -2.18 -20.23
C HIS A 166 -29.82 -1.22 -21.11
N GLN A 167 -31.13 -1.12 -20.83
CA GLN A 167 -32.06 -0.25 -21.59
C GLN A 167 -32.04 1.22 -21.15
N GLU A 168 -31.44 1.55 -20.01
CA GLU A 168 -31.54 2.90 -19.40
C GLU A 168 -30.25 3.74 -19.47
N MET A 169 -29.07 3.13 -19.69
CA MET A 169 -27.80 3.85 -19.68
C MET A 169 -26.78 3.25 -20.67
N GLU A 170 -26.03 4.12 -21.36
CA GLU A 170 -24.92 3.70 -22.23
C GLU A 170 -23.83 2.95 -21.41
N PRO A 171 -23.29 1.81 -21.89
CA PRO A 171 -22.34 0.98 -21.14
C PRO A 171 -21.14 1.72 -20.55
N ARG A 172 -20.61 2.72 -21.26
CA ARG A 172 -19.49 3.53 -20.78
C ARG A 172 -19.85 4.38 -19.56
N ALA A 173 -21.06 4.94 -19.55
CA ALA A 173 -21.54 5.75 -18.43
C ALA A 173 -21.79 4.87 -17.20
N LEU A 174 -22.31 3.66 -17.41
CA LEU A 174 -22.48 2.68 -16.34
C LEU A 174 -21.14 2.24 -15.72
N ILE A 175 -20.15 1.89 -16.53
CA ILE A 175 -18.81 1.52 -16.03
C ILE A 175 -18.19 2.67 -15.22
N ALA A 176 -18.32 3.91 -15.71
CA ALA A 176 -17.83 5.08 -14.99
C ALA A 176 -18.56 5.29 -13.64
N ALA A 177 -19.88 5.05 -13.60
CA ALA A 177 -20.67 5.13 -12.37
C ALA A 177 -20.25 4.05 -11.36
N LEU A 178 -20.07 2.80 -11.81
CA LEU A 178 -19.61 1.69 -10.98
C LEU A 178 -18.22 1.94 -10.40
N ILE A 179 -17.27 2.46 -11.19
CA ILE A 179 -15.93 2.82 -10.70
C ILE A 179 -16.02 3.96 -9.67
N THR A 180 -16.87 4.96 -9.90
CA THR A 180 -17.06 6.09 -8.97
C THR A 180 -17.61 5.59 -7.64
N GLN A 181 -18.66 4.77 -7.67
CA GLN A 181 -19.24 4.14 -6.49
C GLN A 181 -18.20 3.28 -5.74
N ALA A 182 -17.48 2.42 -6.46
CA ALA A 182 -16.43 1.58 -5.88
C ALA A 182 -15.34 2.40 -5.19
N ALA A 183 -14.94 3.52 -5.81
CA ALA A 183 -13.95 4.40 -5.22
C ALA A 183 -14.44 5.01 -3.90
N ASP A 184 -15.69 5.46 -3.86
CA ASP A 184 -16.28 6.06 -2.67
C ASP A 184 -16.49 5.05 -1.54
N GLU A 185 -16.94 3.84 -1.87
CA GLU A 185 -17.14 2.74 -0.92
C GLU A 185 -15.83 2.16 -0.38
N SER A 186 -14.75 2.21 -1.16
CA SER A 186 -13.43 1.71 -0.71
C SER A 186 -12.83 2.53 0.42
N LEU A 187 -13.10 3.84 0.47
CA LEU A 187 -12.61 4.76 1.51
C LEU A 187 -13.52 4.82 2.74
N THR A 188 -13.70 3.68 3.39
CA THR A 188 -14.31 3.60 4.72
C THR A 188 -13.47 4.36 5.77
N SER A 189 -14.04 4.62 6.95
CA SER A 189 -13.33 5.29 8.06
C SER A 189 -12.02 4.57 8.46
N SER A 190 -12.03 3.23 8.47
CA SER A 190 -10.84 2.43 8.73
C SER A 190 -9.82 2.56 7.60
N THR A 191 -10.24 2.36 6.34
CA THR A 191 -9.36 2.50 5.17
C THR A 191 -8.69 3.89 5.13
N ARG A 192 -9.43 4.96 5.44
CA ARG A 192 -8.90 6.33 5.52
C ARG A 192 -7.80 6.45 6.55
N THR A 193 -8.00 5.89 7.73
CA THR A 193 -7.00 5.91 8.82
C THR A 193 -5.75 5.13 8.43
N ALA A 194 -5.92 3.96 7.81
CA ALA A 194 -4.83 3.12 7.34
C ALA A 194 -3.99 3.83 6.26
N TRP A 195 -4.65 4.25 5.17
CA TRP A 195 -3.97 4.85 4.02
C TRP A 195 -3.39 6.23 4.30
N SER A 196 -4.01 7.06 5.13
CA SER A 196 -3.42 8.35 5.50
C SER A 196 -2.10 8.18 6.26
N LEU A 197 -2.00 7.19 7.16
CA LEU A 197 -0.73 6.86 7.81
C LEU A 197 0.31 6.31 6.83
N ALA A 198 -0.09 5.40 5.95
CA ALA A 198 0.81 4.80 4.97
C ALA A 198 1.40 5.83 4.00
N LEU A 199 0.55 6.73 3.50
CA LEU A 199 0.97 7.84 2.64
C LEU A 199 1.81 8.88 3.38
N ASP A 200 1.58 9.11 4.68
CA ASP A 200 2.45 9.95 5.50
C ASP A 200 3.87 9.36 5.64
N VAL A 201 3.99 8.03 5.82
CA VAL A 201 5.30 7.36 5.84
C VAL A 201 5.97 7.42 4.48
N LEU A 202 5.23 7.18 3.39
CA LEU A 202 5.76 7.30 2.04
C LEU A 202 6.27 8.73 1.77
N ALA A 203 5.49 9.75 2.15
CA ALA A 203 5.87 11.15 1.99
C ALA A 203 7.16 11.47 2.73
N TYR A 204 7.29 11.00 3.98
CA TYR A 204 8.51 11.13 4.76
C TYR A 204 9.71 10.48 4.05
N ARG A 205 9.58 9.23 3.62
CA ARG A 205 10.66 8.50 2.94
C ARG A 205 11.08 9.17 1.64
N ALA A 206 10.12 9.58 0.81
CA ALA A 206 10.37 10.27 -0.45
C ALA A 206 11.11 11.60 -0.23
N HIS A 207 10.69 12.37 0.78
CA HIS A 207 11.34 13.63 1.13
C HIS A 207 12.80 13.43 1.52
N HIS A 208 13.08 12.43 2.36
CA HIS A 208 14.44 12.09 2.76
C HIS A 208 15.30 11.50 1.63
N ALA A 209 14.67 10.88 0.64
CA ALA A 209 15.34 10.44 -0.59
C ALA A 209 15.56 11.57 -1.61
N GLY A 210 15.07 12.79 -1.34
CA GLY A 210 15.17 13.94 -2.25
C GLY A 210 14.12 13.94 -3.37
N ASP A 211 13.14 13.04 -3.35
CA ASP A 211 12.03 13.01 -4.31
C ASP A 211 10.88 13.92 -3.82
N ALA A 212 11.05 15.22 -4.07
CA ALA A 212 10.07 16.23 -3.66
C ALA A 212 8.69 16.05 -4.31
N GLY A 213 8.65 15.55 -5.56
CA GLY A 213 7.40 15.35 -6.29
C GLY A 213 6.56 14.23 -5.68
N LEU A 214 7.18 13.08 -5.43
CA LEU A 214 6.52 11.96 -4.74
C LEU A 214 6.15 12.34 -3.31
N ALA A 215 7.04 13.03 -2.57
CA ALA A 215 6.77 13.47 -1.21
C ALA A 215 5.54 14.36 -1.13
N ARG A 216 5.44 15.35 -2.03
CA ARG A 216 4.29 16.25 -2.11
C ARG A 216 3.02 15.48 -2.48
N SER A 217 3.05 14.67 -3.54
CA SER A 217 1.86 13.95 -3.98
C SER A 217 1.35 12.97 -2.91
N ALA A 218 2.23 12.20 -2.27
CA ALA A 218 1.85 11.29 -1.18
C ALA A 218 1.26 12.07 0.01
N ARG A 219 1.88 13.19 0.40
CA ARG A 219 1.40 14.01 1.52
C ARG A 219 0.03 14.63 1.24
N HIS A 220 -0.16 15.25 0.07
CA HIS A 220 -1.43 15.86 -0.30
C HIS A 220 -2.54 14.82 -0.47
N THR A 221 -2.23 13.63 -0.98
CA THR A 221 -3.16 12.50 -1.03
C THR A 221 -3.58 12.07 0.39
N SER A 222 -2.63 11.95 1.33
CA SER A 222 -2.92 11.66 2.74
C SER A 222 -3.84 12.70 3.37
N LEU A 223 -3.56 13.99 3.11
CA LEU A 223 -4.38 15.09 3.62
C LEU A 223 -5.80 15.06 3.05
N ALA A 224 -5.97 14.82 1.75
CA ALA A 224 -7.29 14.70 1.11
C ALA A 224 -8.12 13.56 1.73
N ILE A 225 -7.53 12.37 1.87
CA ILE A 225 -8.17 11.20 2.48
C ILE A 225 -8.63 11.50 3.92
N ARG A 226 -7.78 12.19 4.69
CA ARG A 226 -8.06 12.59 6.08
C ARG A 226 -9.10 13.69 6.19
N SER A 227 -9.16 14.60 5.22
CA SER A 227 -10.15 15.67 5.14
C SER A 227 -11.55 15.18 4.72
N GLY A 228 -11.71 13.89 4.43
CA GLY A 228 -13.02 13.30 4.16
C GLY A 228 -13.43 13.33 2.68
N TYR A 229 -12.52 13.65 1.76
CA TYR A 229 -12.80 13.59 0.32
C TYR A 229 -13.29 12.21 -0.09
N TYR A 230 -14.26 12.16 -1.00
CA TYR A 230 -14.75 10.91 -1.56
C TYR A 230 -13.64 10.22 -2.36
N GLY A 231 -13.64 8.89 -2.45
CA GLY A 231 -12.56 8.17 -3.13
C GLY A 231 -12.48 8.49 -4.62
N SER A 232 -13.62 8.80 -5.23
CA SER A 232 -13.72 9.31 -6.61
C SER A 232 -13.06 10.68 -6.81
N GLU A 233 -12.95 11.49 -5.76
CA GLU A 233 -12.29 12.80 -5.75
C GLU A 233 -10.78 12.71 -5.49
N VAL A 234 -10.27 11.53 -5.11
CA VAL A 234 -8.85 11.29 -4.84
C VAL A 234 -8.25 10.46 -5.99
N PRO A 235 -7.48 11.07 -6.92
CA PRO A 235 -6.98 10.39 -8.12
C PRO A 235 -6.24 9.09 -7.83
N PHE A 236 -5.47 9.05 -6.74
CA PHE A 236 -4.78 7.85 -6.27
C PHE A 236 -5.73 6.67 -6.08
N VAL A 237 -6.85 6.85 -5.37
CA VAL A 237 -7.80 5.77 -5.09
C VAL A 237 -8.51 5.37 -6.37
N ARG A 238 -9.07 6.34 -7.09
CA ARG A 238 -9.82 6.08 -8.33
C ARG A 238 -8.98 5.34 -9.38
N ILE A 239 -7.76 5.80 -9.66
CA ILE A 239 -6.93 5.22 -10.73
C ILE A 239 -6.46 3.81 -10.36
N TRP A 240 -6.05 3.58 -9.11
CA TRP A 240 -5.62 2.25 -8.69
C TRP A 240 -6.78 1.25 -8.68
N LEU A 241 -7.97 1.67 -8.25
CA LEU A 241 -9.16 0.82 -8.33
C LEU A 241 -9.57 0.50 -9.76
N GLU A 242 -9.55 1.48 -10.66
CA GLU A 242 -9.80 1.25 -12.09
C GLU A 242 -8.83 0.20 -12.65
N ARG A 243 -7.55 0.29 -12.31
CA ARG A 243 -6.53 -0.70 -12.73
C ARG A 243 -6.78 -2.09 -12.13
N ALA A 244 -7.10 -2.16 -10.84
CA ALA A 244 -7.41 -3.41 -10.16
C ALA A 244 -8.63 -4.08 -10.78
N LEU A 245 -9.73 -3.34 -10.94
CA LEU A 245 -10.97 -3.82 -11.56
C LEU A 245 -10.74 -4.25 -13.02
N ARG A 246 -9.99 -3.47 -13.81
CA ARG A 246 -9.63 -3.88 -15.18
C ARG A 246 -8.91 -5.23 -15.18
N THR A 247 -7.91 -5.39 -14.32
CA THR A 247 -7.13 -6.64 -14.22
C THR A 247 -8.02 -7.83 -13.85
N LEU A 248 -8.95 -7.64 -12.91
CA LEU A 248 -9.89 -8.66 -12.49
C LEU A 248 -10.91 -9.02 -13.58
N VAL A 249 -11.47 -8.03 -14.28
CA VAL A 249 -12.39 -8.24 -15.40
C VAL A 249 -11.69 -8.96 -16.56
N GLU A 250 -10.46 -8.58 -16.89
CA GLU A 250 -9.65 -9.27 -17.90
C GLU A 250 -9.35 -10.72 -17.50
N SER A 251 -9.01 -10.94 -16.23
CA SER A 251 -8.76 -12.29 -15.69
C SER A 251 -10.04 -13.15 -15.72
N ALA A 252 -11.18 -12.59 -15.31
CA ALA A 252 -12.47 -13.28 -15.35
C ALA A 252 -12.84 -13.65 -16.79
N ARG A 253 -12.67 -12.73 -17.75
CA ARG A 253 -12.89 -13.00 -19.18
C ARG A 253 -11.99 -14.11 -19.72
N ALA A 254 -10.73 -14.15 -19.29
CA ALA A 254 -9.79 -15.19 -19.69
C ALA A 254 -10.18 -16.58 -19.14
N VAL A 255 -10.68 -16.63 -17.90
CA VAL A 255 -11.16 -17.86 -17.25
C VAL A 255 -12.49 -18.35 -17.85
N SER A 256 -13.35 -17.46 -18.33
CA SER A 256 -14.66 -17.80 -18.88
C SER A 256 -14.67 -18.41 -20.30
N GLY A 257 -13.59 -18.35 -21.09
CA GLY A 257 -13.57 -18.89 -22.48
C GLY A 257 -14.52 -18.16 -23.46
N PRO A 258 -14.40 -18.34 -24.80
CA PRO A 258 -14.62 -17.23 -25.74
C PRO A 258 -16.08 -16.99 -26.14
N GLY A 259 -16.65 -15.86 -25.71
CA GLY A 259 -17.61 -15.12 -26.54
C GLY A 259 -16.91 -14.34 -27.67
N PRO A 260 -17.63 -13.92 -28.72
CA PRO A 260 -17.58 -14.45 -30.08
C PRO A 260 -16.24 -14.23 -30.82
N VAL A 261 -15.17 -14.92 -30.42
CA VAL A 261 -13.98 -15.13 -31.28
C VAL A 261 -13.68 -16.63 -31.49
N GLY A 262 -14.38 -17.50 -30.73
CA GLY A 262 -14.34 -18.96 -30.90
C GLY A 262 -14.55 -19.45 -32.34
N PRO A 263 -15.48 -18.88 -33.13
CA PRO A 263 -15.68 -19.30 -34.52
C PRO A 263 -14.50 -18.95 -35.43
N ARG A 264 -13.74 -17.88 -35.14
CA ARG A 264 -12.59 -17.45 -35.97
C ARG A 264 -11.34 -18.28 -35.70
N ILE A 265 -11.13 -18.72 -34.45
CA ILE A 265 -10.02 -19.62 -34.10
C ILE A 265 -10.34 -21.05 -34.54
N ALA A 266 -11.60 -21.50 -34.46
CA ALA A 266 -12.04 -22.77 -35.02
C ALA A 266 -11.95 -22.77 -36.56
N ALA A 267 -12.33 -21.67 -37.23
CA ALA A 267 -12.16 -21.51 -38.67
C ALA A 267 -10.69 -21.40 -39.08
N ALA A 268 -9.84 -20.74 -38.28
CA ALA A 268 -8.39 -20.69 -38.50
C ALA A 268 -7.73 -22.06 -38.30
N ARG A 269 -8.17 -22.87 -37.33
CA ARG A 269 -7.73 -24.27 -37.18
C ARG A 269 -8.20 -25.15 -38.33
N ALA A 270 -9.47 -25.05 -38.73
CA ALA A 270 -10.00 -25.80 -39.87
C ALA A 270 -9.35 -25.42 -41.21
N ALA A 271 -8.86 -24.17 -41.34
CA ALA A 271 -8.08 -23.72 -42.50
C ALA A 271 -6.60 -24.14 -42.45
N LEU A 272 -6.08 -24.51 -41.28
CA LEU A 272 -4.71 -24.98 -41.07
C LEU A 272 -4.59 -26.52 -41.06
N ASP A 273 -5.70 -27.24 -40.90
CA ASP A 273 -5.80 -28.71 -40.99
C ASP A 273 -6.01 -29.22 -42.44
N VAL A 274 -5.73 -28.40 -43.47
CA VAL A 274 -5.64 -28.90 -44.84
C VAL A 274 -4.31 -29.63 -44.98
N GLU A 275 -4.36 -30.96 -44.91
CA GLU A 275 -3.19 -31.81 -45.14
C GLU A 275 -2.53 -31.50 -46.49
N PRO A 276 -1.19 -31.41 -46.54
CA PRO A 276 -0.46 -31.32 -47.79
C PRO A 276 -0.51 -32.67 -48.50
N GLY A 277 -1.44 -32.78 -49.45
CA GLY A 277 -1.43 -33.57 -50.69
C GLY A 277 -0.80 -34.98 -50.73
N GLU A 278 -1.56 -35.91 -51.29
CA GLU A 278 -1.09 -36.82 -52.35
C GLU A 278 -2.18 -36.75 -53.46
N ALA A 279 -1.84 -36.21 -54.64
CA ALA A 279 -1.40 -36.95 -55.82
C ALA A 279 -2.51 -37.81 -56.44
#